data_AF-A0A2E9VW25-F1
#
_entry.id   AF-A0A2E9VW25-F1
#
_cell.length_a   1.000
_cell.length_b   1.000
_cell.length_c   1.000
_cell.angle_alpha   90.00
_cell.angle_beta   90.00
_cell.angle_gamma   90.00
#
_symmetry.space_group_name_H-M   'P 1'
#
loop_
_entity.id
_entity.type
_entity.pdbx_description
1 polymer ?
#
loop_
_entity_poly.entity_id
_entity_poly.type
_entity_poly.pdbx_seq_one_letter_code
_entity_poly.pdbx_strand_id
1 'polypeptide(L)' 'MAIQYKALAIEQLIDPPSRLKSERTTALAGLLTDALNRMAADGWALSTTYRSASGTIFIFERCKE' A
#
# COMPACT_ATOMS: atom_id res chain seq x y z
N MET A 1 23.65 -8.95 -3.44
CA MET A 1 22.20 -8.67 -3.46
C MET A 1 21.90 -7.60 -2.42
N ALA A 2 21.45 -6.42 -2.83
CA ALA A 2 21.04 -5.35 -1.92
C ALA A 2 19.51 -5.29 -1.90
N ILE A 3 18.91 -5.38 -0.71
CA ILE A 3 17.45 -5.25 -0.54
C ILE A 3 17.13 -3.77 -0.33
N GLN A 4 16.19 -3.25 -1.12
CA GLN A 4 15.63 -1.92 -0.93
C GLN A 4 14.29 -2.03 -0.21
N TYR A 5 14.03 -1.11 0.72
CA TYR A 5 12.76 -1.02 1.42
C TYR A 5 12.03 0.28 1.08
N LYS A 6 10.70 0.23 1.06
CA LYS A 6 9.83 1.40 0.91
C LYS A 6 8.64 1.27 1.86
N ALA A 7 8.37 2.30 2.65
CA ALA A 7 7.20 2.38 3.51
C ALA A 7 6.20 3.39 2.93
N LEU A 8 4.95 2.98 2.75
CA LEU A 8 3.87 3.81 2.23
C LEU A 8 2.66 3.74 3.17
N ALA A 9 2.13 4.90 3.56
CA ALA A 9 0.85 4.95 4.24
C ALA A 9 -0.28 4.51 3.29
N ILE A 10 -1.38 4.00 3.84
CA ILE A 10 -2.55 3.62 3.02
C ILE A 10 -3.02 4.80 2.15
N GLU A 11 -3.01 6.03 2.67
CA GLU A 11 -3.40 7.25 1.95
C GLU A 11 -2.41 7.65 0.82
N GLN A 12 -1.22 7.06 0.79
CA GLN A 12 -0.25 7.23 -0.30
C GLN A 12 -0.33 6.10 -1.32
N LEU A 13 -0.86 4.94 -0.93
CA LEU A 13 -1.08 3.79 -1.82
C LEU A 13 -2.35 3.94 -2.63
N ILE A 14 -3.41 4.39 -1.98
CA ILE A 14 -4.68 4.70 -2.62
C ILE A 14 -4.85 6.21 -2.62
N ASP A 15 -5.40 6.75 -3.70
CA ASP A 15 -5.89 8.13 -3.74
C ASP A 15 -7.40 8.05 -3.42
N PRO A 16 -7.81 8.07 -2.14
CA PRO A 16 -9.22 8.01 -1.83
C PRO A 16 -9.84 9.35 -2.24
N PRO A 17 -10.81 9.39 -3.18
CA PRO A 17 -11.59 10.60 -3.37
C PRO A 17 -12.15 11.01 -2.02
N SER A 18 -11.97 12.29 -1.67
CA SER A 18 -12.26 12.90 -0.36
C SER A 18 -13.66 12.57 0.20
N ARG A 19 -14.59 12.17 -0.68
CA ARG A 19 -15.98 11.78 -0.39
C ARG A 19 -16.17 10.36 0.14
N LEU A 20 -15.21 9.45 -0.02
CA LEU A 20 -15.35 8.07 0.44
C LEU A 20 -15.22 7.91 1.96
N LYS A 21 -15.03 8.98 2.75
CA LYS A 21 -14.82 8.92 4.21
C LYS A 21 -15.88 8.15 5.00
N SER A 22 -17.07 7.91 4.44
CA SER A 22 -18.19 7.31 5.18
C SER A 22 -18.77 6.02 4.60
N GLU A 23 -18.46 5.62 3.36
CA GLU A 23 -18.98 4.38 2.72
C GLU A 23 -17.80 3.55 2.17
N ARG A 24 -17.12 2.78 3.03
CA ARG A 24 -15.66 2.66 2.89
C ARG A 24 -15.02 1.27 3.02
N THR A 25 -15.75 0.16 2.86
CA THR A 25 -15.13 -1.18 3.01
C THR A 25 -14.84 -1.86 1.67
N THR A 26 -15.83 -2.03 0.80
CA THR A 26 -15.66 -2.79 -0.45
C THR A 26 -14.90 -2.01 -1.52
N ALA A 27 -15.24 -0.74 -1.72
CA ALA A 27 -14.52 0.13 -2.66
C ALA A 27 -13.06 0.35 -2.22
N LEU A 28 -12.82 0.44 -0.91
CA LEU A 28 -11.48 0.58 -0.34
C LEU A 28 -10.64 -0.67 -0.56
N ALA A 29 -11.21 -1.86 -0.38
CA ALA A 29 -10.53 -3.13 -0.63
C ALA A 29 -10.11 -3.27 -2.11
N GLY A 30 -10.98 -2.88 -3.05
CA GLY A 30 -10.67 -2.86 -4.47
C GLY A 30 -9.52 -1.91 -4.82
N LEU A 31 -9.58 -0.67 -4.33
CA LEU A 31 -8.51 0.32 -4.54
C LEU A 31 -7.17 -0.14 -3.95
N LEU A 32 -7.20 -0.73 -2.76
CA LEU A 32 -5.98 -1.26 -2.13
C LEU A 32 -5.39 -2.42 -2.95
N THR A 33 -6.25 -3.32 -3.45
CA THR A 33 -5.81 -4.44 -4.28
C THR A 33 -5.14 -3.96 -5.56
N ASP A 34 -5.73 -2.96 -6.22
CA ASP A 34 -5.14 -2.33 -7.41
C ASP A 34 -3.78 -1.68 -7.10
N ALA A 35 -3.68 -0.94 -5.99
CA ALA A 35 -2.43 -0.32 -5.55
C ALA A 35 -1.32 -1.36 -5.27
N LEU A 36 -1.64 -2.46 -4.60
CA LEU A 36 -0.69 -3.55 -4.34
C LEU A 36 -0.24 -4.22 -5.64
N ASN A 37 -1.14 -4.40 -6.61
CA ASN A 37 -0.80 -4.96 -7.92
C ASN A 37 0.14 -4.05 -8.71
N ARG A 38 -0.06 -2.72 -8.66
CA ARG A 38 0.88 -1.76 -9.28
C ARG A 38 2.27 -1.82 -8.64
N MET A 39 2.33 -1.91 -7.31
CA MET A 39 3.60 -2.07 -6.59
C MET A 39 4.32 -3.36 -7.01
N ALA A 40 3.59 -4.47 -7.12
CA ALA A 40 4.14 -5.73 -7.61
C ALA A 40 4.65 -5.63 -9.05
N ALA A 41 3.92 -4.93 -9.94
CA ALA A 41 4.34 -4.67 -11.32
C ALA A 41 5.63 -3.82 -11.40
N ASP A 42 5.85 -2.91 -10.45
CA ASP A 42 7.09 -2.13 -10.31
C ASP A 42 8.26 -2.92 -9.67
N GLY A 43 8.03 -4.22 -9.41
CA GLY A 43 9.00 -5.13 -8.80
C GLY A 43 9.08 -5.02 -7.27
N TRP A 44 8.14 -4.36 -6.62
CA TRP A 44 8.07 -4.27 -5.15
C TRP A 44 7.16 -5.36 -4.58
N ALA A 45 7.72 -6.22 -3.73
CA ALA A 45 6.96 -7.21 -2.98
C ALA A 45 6.50 -6.63 -1.63
N LEU A 46 5.26 -6.94 -1.22
CA LEU A 46 4.81 -6.57 0.13
C LEU A 46 5.53 -7.43 1.17
N SER A 47 6.28 -6.80 2.06
CA SER A 47 7.05 -7.46 3.13
C SER A 47 6.22 -7.56 4.42
N THR A 48 5.67 -6.44 4.90
CA THR A 48 4.82 -6.44 6.10
C THR A 48 3.89 -5.23 6.15
N THR A 49 2.95 -5.23 7.09
CA THR A 49 1.99 -4.14 7.32
C THR A 49 1.99 -3.75 8.79
N TYR A 50 2.10 -2.46 9.07
CA TYR A 50 2.02 -1.90 10.42
C TYR A 50 0.72 -1.11 10.58
N ARG A 51 -0.05 -1.44 11.61
CA ARG A 51 -1.31 -0.74 11.93
C ARG A 51 -1.20 -0.09 13.31
N SER A 52 -1.53 1.19 13.37
CA SER A 52 -1.59 1.97 14.61
C SER A 52 -2.86 2.83 14.65
N ALA A 53 -3.08 3.51 15.78
CA ALA A 53 -4.15 4.50 15.91
C ALA A 53 -4.04 5.64 14.88
N SER A 54 -2.82 5.93 14.41
CA SER A 54 -2.53 6.97 13.42
C SER A 54 -2.72 6.53 11.97
N GLY A 55 -2.97 5.23 11.72
CA GLY A 55 -3.19 4.71 10.37
C GLY A 55 -2.48 3.39 10.06
N THR A 56 -2.56 2.97 8.80
CA THR A 56 -1.92 1.74 8.28
C THR A 56 -0.77 2.11 7.35
N ILE A 57 0.39 1.47 7.55
CA ILE A 57 1.60 1.60 6.74
C ILE A 57 1.93 0.23 6.15
N PHE A 58 2.26 0.21 4.87
CA PHE A 58 2.69 -0.98 4.13
C PHE A 58 4.17 -0.86 3.82
N ILE A 59 4.92 -1.90 4.14
CA ILE A 59 6.36 -1.98 3.92
C ILE A 59 6.60 -2.94 2.75
N PHE A 60 7.26 -2.45 1.73
CA PHE A 60 7.61 -3.20 0.53
C PHE A 60 9.12 -3.41 0.46
N GLU A 61 9.52 -4.49 -0.18
CA GLU A 61 10.90 -4.83 -0.45
C GLU A 61 11.11 -5.14 -1.92
N ARG A 62 12.32 -4.85 -2.42
CA ARG A 62 12.75 -5.25 -3.76
C ARG A 62 14.22 -5.62 -3.73
N CYS A 63 14.55 -6.75 -4.34
CA CYS A 63 15.95 -7.11 -4.60
C CYS A 63 16.48 -6.29 -5.77
N LYS A 64 17.55 -5.54 -5.54
CA LYS A 64 18.29 -4.87 -6.60
C LYS A 64 19.32 -5.85 -7.15
N GLU A 65 19.20 -6.17 -8.45
CA GLU A 65 20.20 -6.91 -9.22
C GLU A 65 21.50 -6.13 -9.36
#